data_AF-A0A644VT81-F1
#
_entry.id   AF-A0A644VT81-F1
#
_cell.length_a   1.000
_cell.length_b   1.000
_cell.length_c   1.000
_cell.angle_alpha   90.00
_cell.angle_beta   90.00
_cell.angle_gamma   90.00
#
_symmetry.space_group_name_H-M   'P 1'
#
loop_
_entity.id
_entity.type
_entity.pdbx_description
1 polymer ?
#
loop_
_entity_poly.entity_id
_entity_poly.type
_entity_poly.pdbx_seq_one_letter_code
_entity_poly.pdbx_strand_id
1 'polypeptide(L)' 'MLSPHQEKYLAWALTRKRNSSDEEKFTGVLTEAKVDLNPHQIEAALFAFKSPLSRGAILADEVYL' A
#
# COMPACT_ATOMS: atom_id res chain seq x y z
N MET A 1 9.24 -7.27 -29.32
CA MET A 1 8.14 -6.32 -29.64
C MET A 1 6.92 -6.72 -28.85
N LEU A 2 6.25 -5.77 -28.19
CA LEU A 2 4.98 -6.01 -27.51
C LEU A 2 3.85 -5.99 -28.56
N SER A 3 2.81 -6.79 -28.36
CA SER A 3 1.62 -6.72 -29.20
C SER A 3 0.84 -5.43 -28.90
N PRO A 4 0.00 -4.93 -29.84
CA PRO A 4 -0.83 -3.74 -29.60
C PRO A 4 -1.73 -3.85 -28.36
N HIS A 5 -2.17 -5.07 -28.03
CA HIS A 5 -2.94 -5.33 -26.81
C HIS A 5 -2.10 -5.20 -25.54
N GLN A 6 -0.85 -5.66 -25.57
CA GLN A 6 0.09 -5.56 -24.45
C GLN A 6 0.48 -4.11 -24.18
N GLU A 7 0.76 -3.32 -25.23
CA GLU A 7 1.02 -1.88 -25.09
C GLU A 7 -0.17 -1.15 -24.45
N LYS A 8 -1.38 -1.41 -24.93
CA LYS A 8 -2.60 -0.78 -24.37
C LYS A 8 -2.84 -1.19 -22.92
N TYR A 9 -2.59 -2.46 -22.58
CA TYR A 9 -2.69 -2.94 -21.21
C TYR A 9 -1.65 -2.29 -20.30
N LEU A 10 -0.39 -2.21 -20.73
CA LEU A 10 0.68 -1.55 -19.97
C LEU A 10 0.41 -0.06 -19.77
N ALA A 11 0.00 0.65 -20.82
CA ALA A 11 -0.36 2.07 -20.73
C ALA A 11 -1.52 2.28 -19.73
N TRP A 12 -2.54 1.43 -19.77
CA TRP A 12 -3.62 1.45 -18.78
C TRP A 12 -3.12 1.15 -17.36
N ALA A 13 -2.27 0.13 -17.19
CA ALA A 13 -1.73 -0.25 -15.88
C ALA A 13 -0.89 0.87 -15.25
N LEU A 14 -0.10 1.60 -16.05
CA LEU A 14 0.73 2.72 -15.60
C LEU A 14 -0.08 3.98 -15.29
N THR A 15 -1.17 4.24 -16.02
CA THR A 15 -1.97 5.47 -15.89
C THR A 15 -3.15 5.34 -14.93
N ARG A 16 -3.53 4.10 -14.55
CA ARG A 16 -4.62 3.88 -13.61
C ARG A 16 -4.25 4.41 -12.23
N LYS A 17 -5.04 5.38 -11.73
CA LYS A 17 -4.97 5.82 -10.34
C LYS A 17 -5.40 4.66 -9.44
N ARG A 18 -4.43 4.00 -8.80
CA ARG A 18 -4.69 2.97 -7.79
C ARG A 18 -5.34 3.59 -6.56
N ASN A 19 -6.35 2.92 -6.02
CA ASN A 19 -7.00 3.32 -4.76
C ASN A 19 -5.94 3.40 -3.64
N SER A 20 -6.18 4.18 -2.58
CA SER A 20 -5.33 4.16 -1.39
C SER A 20 -5.32 2.79 -0.71
N SER A 21 -6.41 2.02 -0.85
CA SER A 21 -6.56 0.68 -0.26
C SER A 21 -6.02 -0.47 -1.13
N ASP A 22 -5.25 -0.16 -2.19
CA ASP A 22 -4.68 -1.19 -3.08
C ASP A 22 -3.45 -1.84 -2.41
N GLU A 23 -3.48 -3.16 -2.16
CA GLU A 23 -2.45 -3.88 -1.40
C GLU A 23 -1.06 -3.80 -2.03
N GLU A 24 -0.97 -3.63 -3.37
CA GLU A 24 0.32 -3.47 -4.06
C GLU A 24 1.03 -2.15 -3.74
N LYS A 25 0.31 -1.11 -3.31
CA LYS A 25 0.96 0.11 -2.80
C LYS A 25 1.59 -0.13 -1.44
N PHE A 26 0.98 -0.97 -0.62
CA PHE A 26 1.48 -1.28 0.71
C PHE A 26 2.80 -2.05 0.64
N THR A 27 2.88 -3.05 -0.25
CA THR A 27 4.12 -3.81 -0.46
C THR A 27 5.25 -2.93 -0.97
N GLY A 28 5.00 -2.04 -1.93
CA GLY A 28 6.02 -1.09 -2.41
C GLY A 28 6.58 -0.18 -1.31
N VAL A 29 5.70 0.40 -0.48
CA VAL A 29 6.11 1.27 0.63
C VAL A 29 6.89 0.50 1.70
N LEU A 30 6.46 -0.73 2.04
CA LEU A 30 7.18 -1.56 3.00
C LEU A 30 8.57 -1.96 2.50
N THR A 31 8.71 -2.28 1.21
CA THR A 31 10.03 -2.66 0.65
C THR A 31 11.03 -1.50 0.63
N GLU A 32 10.55 -0.27 0.60
CA GLU A 32 11.38 0.93 0.65
C GLU A 32 11.63 1.45 2.08
N ALA A 33 10.93 0.89 3.08
CA ALA A 33 11.08 1.31 4.47
C ALA A 33 12.50 0.97 4.97
N LYS A 34 13.25 2.00 5.36
CA LYS A 34 14.60 1.86 5.93
C LYS A 34 14.60 1.58 7.44
N VAL A 35 13.47 1.13 7.97
CA VAL A 35 13.24 0.91 9.40
C VAL A 35 12.94 -0.57 9.58
N ASP A 36 13.56 -1.22 10.58
CA ASP A 36 13.15 -2.57 10.99
C ASP A 36 11.76 -2.51 11.60
N LEU A 37 10.79 -3.09 10.90
CA LEU A 37 9.39 -3.11 11.30
C LEU A 37 9.10 -4.40 12.06
N ASN A 38 8.52 -4.27 13.25
CA ASN A 38 8.00 -5.42 13.98
C ASN A 38 6.67 -5.90 13.37
N PRO A 39 6.33 -7.20 13.49
CA PRO A 39 5.11 -7.76 12.89
C PRO A 39 3.82 -7.00 13.21
N HIS A 40 3.64 -6.54 14.45
CA HIS A 40 2.46 -5.77 14.86
C HIS A 40 2.35 -4.40 14.15
N GLN A 41 3.47 -3.77 13.79
CA GLN A 41 3.46 -2.48 13.08
C GLN A 41 2.98 -2.66 11.63
N ILE A 42 3.29 -3.80 11.02
CA ILE A 42 2.77 -4.18 9.70
C ILE A 42 1.26 -4.37 9.76
N GLU A 43 0.75 -5.05 10.80
CA GLU A 43 -0.68 -5.25 11.03
C GLU A 43 -1.42 -3.92 11.27
N ALA A 44 -0.85 -3.02 12.05
CA ALA A 44 -1.41 -1.68 12.31
C ALA A 44 -1.50 -0.84 11.02
N ALA A 45 -0.48 -0.88 10.19
CA ALA A 45 -0.49 -0.19 8.90
C ALA A 45 -1.53 -0.79 7.94
N LEU A 46 -1.62 -2.12 7.85
CA LEU A 46 -2.65 -2.82 7.07
C LEU A 46 -4.05 -2.44 7.53
N PHE A 47 -4.29 -2.36 8.84
CA PHE A 47 -5.57 -1.91 9.40
C PHE A 47 -5.92 -0.49 8.96
N ALA A 48 -4.95 0.44 8.99
CA ALA A 48 -5.16 1.80 8.53
C ALA A 48 -5.48 1.89 7.03
N PHE A 49 -4.78 1.12 6.19
CA PHE A 49 -5.04 1.07 4.74
C PHE A 49 -6.39 0.44 4.37
N LYS A 50 -6.85 -0.53 5.18
CA LYS A 50 -8.14 -1.21 5.02
C LYS A 50 -9.32 -0.43 5.61
N SER A 51 -9.08 0.69 6.30
CA SER A 51 -10.15 1.52 6.86
C SER A 51 -11.10 1.97 5.73
N PRO A 52 -12.34 1.41 5.68
CA PRO A 52 -13.21 1.49 4.51
C PRO A 52 -13.89 2.85 4.35
N LEU A 53 -13.69 3.75 5.33
CA LEU A 53 -14.20 5.09 5.33
C LEU A 53 -13.00 6.00 5.36
N SER A 54 -12.92 6.95 4.44
CA SER A 54 -11.88 7.98 4.26
C SER A 54 -11.66 8.90 5.48
N ARG A 55 -12.13 8.50 6.67
CA ARG A 55 -12.04 9.17 7.97
C ARG A 55 -10.74 8.84 8.73
N GLY A 56 -9.85 8.04 8.15
CA GLY A 56 -8.57 7.66 8.76
C GLY A 56 -8.68 6.49 9.74
N ALA A 57 -7.58 6.21 10.45
CA ALA A 57 -7.49 5.21 11.51
C ALA A 57 -6.68 5.80 12.68
N ILE A 58 -7.05 5.43 13.90
CA ILE A 58 -6.30 5.79 15.11
C ILE A 58 -5.51 4.54 15.53
N LEU A 59 -4.19 4.68 15.62
CA LEU A 59 -3.29 3.66 16.14
C LEU A 59 -2.81 4.13 17.51
N ALA A 60 -3.11 3.35 18.54
CA ALA A 60 -2.68 3.61 19.91
C ALA A 60 -1.73 2.47 20.32
N ASP A 61 -0.51 2.52 19.79
CA ASP A 61 0.55 1.56 20.13
C ASP A 61 1.25 1.98 21.43
N GLU A 62 1.74 1.02 22.19
CA GLU A 62 2.46 1.26 23.44
C GLU A 62 3.82 1.92 23.12
N VAL A 63 4.15 3.01 23.81
CA VAL A 63 5.44 3.67 23.64
C VAL A 63 6.51 2.81 24.32
N TYR A 64 7.30 2.10 23.53
CA TYR A 64 8.50 1.43 24.06
C TYR A 64 9.55 2.50 24.38
N LEU A 65 9.81 2.67 25.68
CA LEU A 65 10.90 3.48 26.23
C LEU A 65 12.25 2.79 26.05
#